data_AF-W7KBY7-F1
#
_entry.id   AF-W7KBY7-F1
#
_cell.length_a   1.000
_cell.length_b   1.000
_cell.length_c   1.000
_cell.angle_alpha   90.00
_cell.angle_beta   90.00
_cell.angle_gamma   90.00
#
_symmetry.space_group_name_H-M   'P 1'
#
loop_
_entity.id
_entity.type
_entity.pdbx_description
1 polymer ?
#
loop_
_entity_poly.entity_id
_entity_poly.type
_entity_poly.pdbx_seq_one_letter_code
_entity_poly.pdbx_strand_id
1 'polypeptide(L)'
;MEQQLTTLETKITTDDIPTCLCEKSVADKMEKTCLRCAGVLGGGVMPGMGLIDGSLLGAISVLKPAAIIAAKDAALAEATALATQAGMREVVLKIEQFLKLFSEKEKIFDLKLIVNKSNFSCGSSLFQNAKELANKSCVAKPNGSYTSFCNSITYSRVEPFNGYAQAGITKYNETLPLQKALLEKAKVDAL
;
A
#
# COMPACT_ATOMS: atom_id res chain seq x y z
N MET A 1 -15.36 -13.04 35.67
CA MET A 1 -16.57 -13.40 34.92
C MET A 1 -17.03 -12.14 34.21
N GLU A 2 -17.26 -12.02 32.92
CA GLU A 2 -17.34 -12.91 31.76
C GLU A 2 -17.21 -12.03 30.51
N GLN A 3 -16.74 -12.60 29.39
CA GLN A 3 -16.78 -11.98 28.07
C GLN A 3 -18.23 -11.95 27.57
N GLN A 4 -18.67 -10.84 26.97
CA GLN A 4 -19.77 -10.89 26.00
C GLN A 4 -19.45 -9.99 24.79
N LEU A 5 -19.12 -10.65 23.67
CA LEU A 5 -19.18 -10.07 22.33
C LEU A 5 -20.66 -10.00 21.91
N THR A 6 -21.25 -8.81 21.95
CA THR A 6 -22.55 -8.57 21.32
C THR A 6 -22.34 -7.91 19.95
N THR A 7 -22.50 -8.74 18.93
CA THR A 7 -22.95 -8.49 17.55
C THR A 7 -23.24 -7.03 17.21
N LEU A 8 -22.30 -6.35 16.53
CA LEU A 8 -22.53 -5.01 15.99
C LEU A 8 -23.29 -5.10 14.66
N GLU A 9 -24.54 -4.66 14.68
CA GLU A 9 -25.43 -4.61 13.53
C GLU A 9 -24.81 -3.80 12.38
N THR A 10 -24.76 -4.40 11.19
CA THR A 10 -24.28 -3.77 9.96
C THR A 10 -25.40 -2.95 9.34
N LYS A 11 -25.56 -1.72 9.83
CA LYS A 11 -26.25 -0.64 9.10
C LYS A 11 -25.20 0.40 8.71
N ILE A 12 -24.55 0.18 7.56
CA ILE A 12 -23.67 1.18 6.96
C ILE A 12 -24.48 1.89 5.88
N THR A 13 -24.92 3.10 6.20
CA THR A 13 -25.55 4.05 5.28
C THR A 13 -24.51 4.52 4.25
N THR A 14 -24.93 4.65 2.99
CA THR A 14 -24.08 4.97 1.83
C THR A 14 -23.37 6.34 1.94
N ASP A 15 -23.78 7.18 2.89
CA ASP A 15 -23.18 8.49 3.20
C ASP A 15 -22.02 8.44 4.23
N ASP A 16 -21.81 7.31 4.91
CA ASP A 16 -20.68 7.09 5.85
C ASP A 16 -19.44 6.48 5.18
N ILE A 17 -19.41 6.39 3.85
CA ILE A 17 -18.18 6.10 3.12
C ILE A 17 -17.51 7.47 2.90
N PRO A 18 -16.57 7.90 3.77
CA PRO A 18 -15.88 9.16 3.57
C PRO A 18 -15.27 9.11 2.18
N THR A 19 -15.65 10.08 1.36
CA THR A 19 -15.10 10.34 0.03
C THR A 19 -13.57 10.33 0.11
N CYS A 20 -12.99 9.17 -0.19
CA CYS A 20 -11.56 8.87 -0.29
C CYS A 20 -10.63 9.68 0.62
N LEU A 21 -10.42 9.21 1.85
CA LEU A 21 -9.21 9.48 2.67
C LEU A 21 -7.91 8.91 2.06
N CYS A 22 -7.92 8.58 0.76
CA CYS A 22 -6.87 7.84 0.08
C CYS A 22 -5.60 8.68 -0.14
N GLU A 23 -5.71 9.99 -0.36
CA GLU A 23 -4.54 10.88 -0.45
C GLU A 23 -3.78 11.00 0.88
N LYS A 24 -4.47 10.86 2.01
CA LYS A 24 -3.89 11.14 3.35
C LYS A 24 -3.53 9.91 4.19
N SER A 25 -3.89 8.68 3.81
CA SER A 25 -3.74 7.55 4.75
C SER A 25 -2.54 6.65 4.45
N VAL A 26 -2.31 6.28 3.19
CA VAL A 26 -1.22 5.35 2.84
C VAL A 26 0.02 6.12 2.38
N ALA A 27 -0.12 7.08 1.46
CA ALA A 27 1.00 7.90 1.00
C ALA A 27 1.58 8.75 2.13
N ASP A 28 0.75 9.42 2.93
CA ASP A 28 1.18 10.19 4.10
C ASP A 28 1.78 9.30 5.21
N LYS A 29 1.30 8.06 5.42
CA LYS A 29 1.98 7.11 6.33
C LYS A 29 3.33 6.67 5.78
N MET A 30 3.43 6.41 4.49
CA MET A 30 4.70 6.04 3.85
C MET A 30 5.70 7.19 3.89
N GLU A 31 5.25 8.41 3.60
CA GLU A 31 6.08 9.61 3.59
C GLU A 31 6.49 10.01 5.01
N LYS A 32 5.58 9.98 5.99
CA LYS A 32 5.93 10.26 7.40
C LYS A 32 6.80 9.19 8.03
N THR A 33 6.57 7.91 7.75
CA THR A 33 7.47 6.85 8.23
C THR A 33 8.84 6.99 7.57
N CYS A 34 8.92 7.24 6.26
CA CYS A 34 10.19 7.43 5.55
C CYS A 34 10.94 8.70 6.01
N LEU A 35 10.26 9.84 6.15
CA LEU A 35 10.85 11.11 6.59
C LEU A 35 11.27 11.11 8.06
N ARG A 36 10.52 10.42 8.94
CA ARG A 36 10.98 10.21 10.32
C ARG A 36 12.25 9.36 10.39
N CYS A 37 12.39 8.37 9.51
CA CYS A 37 13.61 7.56 9.44
C CYS A 37 14.80 8.33 8.83
N ALA A 38 14.59 9.21 7.86
CA ALA A 38 15.66 10.06 7.29
C ALA A 38 16.11 11.19 8.25
N GLY A 39 15.21 11.71 9.08
CA GLY A 39 15.50 12.79 10.04
C GLY A 39 16.39 12.37 11.22
N VAL A 40 16.38 11.09 11.61
CA VAL A 40 17.25 10.55 12.68
C VAL A 40 18.68 10.27 12.20
N LEU A 41 18.89 10.19 10.88
CA LEU A 41 20.18 9.90 10.26
C LEU A 41 20.86 11.14 9.63
N GLY A 42 20.22 12.32 9.68
CA GLY A 42 20.60 13.49 8.86
C GLY A 42 21.02 14.77 9.59
N GLY A 43 21.21 14.77 10.91
CA GLY A 43 21.57 15.99 11.66
C GLY A 43 22.55 15.70 12.80
N GLY A 44 23.84 15.91 12.54
CA GLY A 44 24.92 15.53 13.45
C GLY A 44 25.08 16.39 14.70
N VAL A 45 25.57 15.75 15.77
CA VAL A 45 26.67 16.25 16.60
C VAL A 45 27.48 15.03 17.02
N MET A 46 28.71 14.93 16.50
CA MET A 46 29.77 14.14 17.08
C MET A 46 30.57 15.07 18.01
N PRO A 47 30.54 14.90 19.34
CA PRO A 47 31.53 15.48 20.21
C PRO A 47 32.60 14.44 20.54
N GLY A 48 33.78 14.63 19.95
CA GLY A 48 35.08 14.34 20.55
C GLY A 48 35.45 12.87 20.77
N MET A 49 36.22 12.30 19.84
CA MET A 49 37.25 11.34 20.21
C MET A 49 38.28 12.05 21.09
N GLY A 50 38.28 11.72 22.38
CA GLY A 50 39.30 12.18 23.32
C GLY A 50 38.94 11.70 24.71
N LEU A 51 39.81 10.85 25.28
CA LEU A 51 39.81 10.33 26.65
C LEU A 51 39.23 8.91 26.82
N ILE A 52 40.19 7.99 26.68
CA ILE A 52 40.17 6.58 27.04
C ILE A 52 40.25 6.52 28.57
N ASP A 53 39.19 6.02 29.21
CA ASP A 53 39.11 5.20 30.43
C ASP A 53 37.71 5.41 31.06
N GLY A 54 36.84 4.39 31.03
CA GLY A 54 35.47 4.44 31.57
C GLY A 54 34.33 4.66 30.56
N SER A 55 34.58 5.35 29.44
CA SER A 55 33.57 5.67 28.41
C SER A 55 33.23 4.54 27.44
N LEU A 56 34.02 3.45 27.40
CA LEU A 56 33.76 2.32 26.49
C LEU A 56 32.48 1.56 26.87
N LEU A 57 32.22 1.34 28.16
CA LEU A 57 30.96 0.73 28.62
C LEU A 57 29.76 1.64 28.35
N GLY A 58 29.90 2.96 28.55
CA GLY A 58 28.87 3.94 28.21
C GLY A 58 28.58 4.01 26.71
N ALA A 59 29.62 4.01 25.87
CA ALA A 59 29.50 3.99 24.41
C ALA A 59 28.85 2.70 23.90
N ILE A 60 29.25 1.53 24.42
CA ILE A 60 28.61 0.23 24.11
C ILE A 60 27.14 0.22 24.56
N SER A 61 26.84 0.83 25.71
CA SER A 61 25.47 0.92 26.26
C SER A 61 24.55 1.81 25.44
N VAL A 62 25.08 2.81 24.73
CA VAL A 62 24.32 3.69 23.83
C VAL A 62 24.23 3.13 22.40
N LEU A 63 25.29 2.46 21.93
CA LEU A 63 25.33 1.81 20.62
C LEU A 63 24.33 0.66 20.49
N LYS A 64 24.13 -0.14 21.56
CA LYS A 64 23.19 -1.26 21.56
C LYS A 64 21.72 -0.84 21.34
N PRO A 65 21.16 0.14 22.08
CA PRO A 65 19.84 0.69 21.81
C PRO A 65 19.71 1.31 20.41
N ALA A 66 20.73 2.06 19.97
CA ALA A 66 20.73 2.68 18.65
C ALA A 66 20.67 1.63 17.53
N ALA A 67 21.44 0.56 17.65
CA ALA A 67 21.43 -0.56 16.69
C ALA A 67 20.07 -1.27 16.65
N ILE A 68 19.45 -1.50 17.81
CA ILE A 68 18.10 -2.11 17.90
C ILE A 68 17.04 -1.20 17.27
N ILE A 69 17.11 0.11 17.49
CA ILE A 69 16.19 1.07 16.86
C ILE A 69 16.34 1.03 15.33
N ALA A 70 17.58 1.11 14.83
CA ALA A 70 17.86 1.05 13.40
C ALA A 70 17.39 -0.28 12.78
N ALA A 71 17.57 -1.40 13.48
CA ALA A 71 17.09 -2.71 13.05
C ALA A 71 15.56 -2.77 12.95
N LYS A 72 14.83 -2.19 13.91
CA LYS A 72 13.36 -2.11 13.89
C LYS A 72 12.84 -1.20 12.78
N ASP A 73 13.49 -0.07 12.55
CA ASP A 73 13.12 0.84 11.46
C ASP A 73 13.34 0.21 10.09
N ALA A 74 14.48 -0.48 9.90
CA ALA A 74 14.75 -1.23 8.68
C ALA A 74 13.72 -2.35 8.46
N ALA A 75 13.37 -3.10 9.52
CA ALA A 75 12.33 -4.12 9.47
C ALA A 75 10.96 -3.55 9.08
N LEU A 76 10.58 -2.39 9.63
CA LEU A 76 9.32 -1.73 9.30
C LEU A 76 9.28 -1.26 7.84
N ALA A 77 10.38 -0.68 7.34
CA ALA A 77 10.47 -0.23 5.95
C ALA A 77 10.34 -1.40 4.97
N GLU A 78 11.06 -2.50 5.24
CA GLU A 78 11.01 -3.72 4.44
C GLU A 78 9.62 -4.40 4.51
N ALA A 79 9.03 -4.50 5.70
CA ALA A 79 7.67 -5.02 5.90
C ALA A 79 6.61 -4.19 5.13
N THR A 80 6.75 -2.86 5.14
CA THR A 80 5.85 -1.95 4.41
C THR A 80 5.95 -2.18 2.91
N ALA A 81 7.17 -2.30 2.37
CA ALA A 81 7.37 -2.57 0.95
C ALA A 81 6.75 -3.92 0.53
N LEU A 82 6.93 -4.97 1.32
CA LEU A 82 6.32 -6.29 1.09
C LEU A 82 4.79 -6.24 1.16
N ALA A 83 4.23 -5.54 2.15
CA ALA A 83 2.79 -5.37 2.29
C ALA A 83 2.19 -4.59 1.11
N THR A 84 2.86 -3.53 0.64
CA THR A 84 2.44 -2.78 -0.56
C THR A 84 2.47 -3.64 -1.80
N GLN A 85 3.53 -4.45 -1.98
CA GLN A 85 3.59 -5.39 -3.10
C GLN A 85 2.45 -6.41 -3.04
N ALA A 86 2.15 -6.95 -1.86
CA ALA A 86 1.03 -7.87 -1.67
C ALA A 86 -0.32 -7.21 -1.99
N GLY A 87 -0.54 -5.98 -1.50
CA GLY A 87 -1.73 -5.19 -1.81
C GLY A 87 -1.90 -4.94 -3.31
N MET A 88 -0.86 -4.45 -3.99
CA MET A 88 -0.89 -4.24 -5.45
C MET A 88 -1.20 -5.53 -6.22
N ARG A 89 -0.57 -6.65 -5.84
CA ARG A 89 -0.83 -7.96 -6.47
C ARG A 89 -2.29 -8.36 -6.33
N GLU A 90 -2.90 -8.15 -5.16
CA GLU A 90 -4.31 -8.46 -4.96
C GLU A 90 -5.23 -7.62 -5.83
N VAL A 91 -4.97 -6.31 -5.97
CA VAL A 91 -5.72 -5.43 -6.90
C VAL A 91 -5.59 -5.95 -8.33
N VAL A 92 -4.37 -6.29 -8.77
CA VAL A 92 -4.11 -6.84 -10.09
C VAL A 92 -4.88 -8.15 -10.31
N LEU A 93 -4.91 -9.05 -9.32
CA LEU A 93 -5.67 -10.30 -9.40
C LEU A 93 -7.17 -10.04 -9.60
N LYS A 94 -7.76 -9.05 -8.90
CA LYS A 94 -9.16 -8.67 -9.11
C LYS A 94 -9.41 -8.10 -10.51
N ILE A 95 -8.49 -7.29 -11.02
CA ILE A 95 -8.54 -6.80 -12.39
C ILE A 95 -8.44 -7.96 -13.39
N GLU A 96 -7.57 -8.93 -13.16
CA GLU A 96 -7.46 -10.12 -14.02
C GLU A 96 -8.73 -10.96 -14.03
N GLN A 97 -9.42 -11.09 -12.89
CA GLN A 97 -10.73 -11.74 -12.83
C GLN A 97 -11.76 -11.02 -13.71
N PHE A 98 -11.78 -9.69 -13.68
CA PHE A 98 -12.62 -8.90 -14.58
C PHE A 98 -12.22 -9.07 -16.05
N LEU A 99 -10.92 -9.10 -16.37
CA LEU A 99 -10.43 -9.28 -17.73
C LEU A 99 -10.80 -10.65 -18.33
N LYS A 100 -11.01 -11.68 -17.51
CA LYS A 100 -11.47 -13.01 -17.99
C LYS A 100 -12.86 -12.99 -18.62
N LEU A 101 -13.65 -11.92 -18.42
CA LEU A 101 -14.96 -11.75 -19.04
C LEU A 101 -14.88 -11.40 -20.54
N PHE A 102 -13.70 -11.04 -21.03
CA PHE A 102 -13.49 -10.60 -22.41
C PHE A 102 -12.54 -11.54 -23.15
N SER A 103 -12.78 -11.68 -24.45
CA SER A 103 -11.86 -12.41 -25.32
C SER A 103 -10.56 -11.63 -25.51
N GLU A 104 -9.44 -12.31 -25.76
CA GLU A 104 -8.14 -11.64 -26.01
C GLU A 104 -8.21 -10.60 -27.15
N LYS A 105 -9.01 -10.87 -28.18
CA LYS A 105 -9.21 -9.94 -29.31
C LYS A 105 -9.95 -8.65 -28.93
N GLU A 106 -10.67 -8.64 -27.81
CA GLU A 106 -11.41 -7.46 -27.33
C GLU A 106 -10.58 -6.58 -26.38
N LYS A 107 -9.54 -7.16 -25.76
CA LYS A 107 -8.64 -6.48 -24.84
C LYS A 107 -7.63 -5.66 -25.64
N ILE A 108 -7.96 -4.39 -25.83
CA ILE A 108 -7.13 -3.48 -26.63
C ILE A 108 -6.00 -2.80 -25.84
N PHE A 109 -6.02 -2.89 -24.51
CA PHE A 109 -4.95 -2.42 -23.62
C PHE A 109 -4.91 -3.24 -22.33
N ASP A 110 -3.76 -3.21 -21.65
CA ASP A 110 -3.61 -3.88 -20.35
C ASP A 110 -4.09 -2.98 -19.21
N LEU A 111 -5.27 -3.30 -18.68
CA LEU A 111 -5.88 -2.58 -17.56
C LEU A 111 -5.05 -2.69 -16.27
N LYS A 112 -4.17 -3.70 -16.14
CA LYS A 112 -3.33 -3.88 -14.93
C LYS A 112 -2.36 -2.71 -14.71
N LEU A 113 -2.00 -2.00 -15.78
CA LEU A 113 -1.07 -0.86 -15.74
C LEU A 113 -1.59 0.34 -14.95
N ILE A 114 -2.89 0.37 -14.61
CA ILE A 114 -3.45 1.43 -13.77
C ILE A 114 -2.99 1.34 -12.31
N VAL A 115 -2.47 0.18 -11.86
CA VAL A 115 -2.12 -0.08 -10.46
C VAL A 115 -0.67 0.29 -10.20
N ASN A 116 -0.42 1.05 -9.14
CA ASN A 116 0.91 1.39 -8.65
C ASN A 116 0.92 1.56 -7.13
N LYS A 117 2.12 1.81 -6.58
CA LYS A 117 2.34 1.95 -5.14
C LYS A 117 1.51 3.05 -4.46
N SER A 118 1.16 4.12 -5.19
CA SER A 118 0.47 5.27 -4.62
C SER A 118 -1.05 5.21 -4.77
N ASN A 119 -1.60 4.33 -5.62
CA ASN A 119 -3.03 4.32 -5.91
C ASN A 119 -3.74 2.97 -5.66
N PHE A 120 -3.02 1.88 -5.36
CA PHE A 120 -3.64 0.57 -5.18
C PHE A 120 -4.70 0.54 -4.07
N SER A 121 -4.61 1.46 -3.11
CA SER A 121 -5.58 1.64 -2.03
C SER A 121 -6.69 2.65 -2.33
N CYS A 122 -6.79 3.16 -3.57
CA CYS A 122 -7.71 4.23 -3.93
C CYS A 122 -8.57 3.84 -5.14
N GLY A 123 -9.83 3.48 -4.90
CA GLY A 123 -10.75 3.11 -5.97
C GLY A 123 -10.98 4.25 -6.96
N SER A 124 -11.13 5.49 -6.49
CA SER A 124 -11.27 6.66 -7.35
C SER A 124 -10.07 6.88 -8.27
N SER A 125 -8.83 6.76 -7.77
CA SER A 125 -7.64 6.92 -8.60
C SER A 125 -7.48 5.79 -9.62
N LEU A 126 -7.78 4.54 -9.23
CA LEU A 126 -7.79 3.41 -10.17
C LEU A 126 -8.84 3.64 -11.27
N PHE A 127 -10.04 4.10 -10.90
CA PHE A 127 -11.11 4.41 -11.83
C PHE A 127 -10.74 5.53 -12.82
N GLN A 128 -10.18 6.64 -12.34
CA GLN A 128 -9.76 7.73 -13.22
C GLN A 128 -8.66 7.29 -14.19
N ASN A 129 -7.65 6.56 -13.70
CA ASN A 129 -6.59 6.02 -14.55
C ASN A 129 -7.15 5.05 -15.61
N ALA A 130 -8.13 4.22 -15.25
CA ALA A 130 -8.81 3.33 -16.20
C ALA A 130 -9.57 4.11 -17.27
N LYS A 131 -10.32 5.16 -16.87
CA LYS A 131 -11.03 6.04 -17.81
C LYS A 131 -10.10 6.77 -18.75
N GLU A 132 -8.98 7.28 -18.25
CA GLU A 132 -7.98 7.96 -19.07
C GLU A 132 -7.36 7.01 -20.10
N LEU A 133 -7.01 5.80 -19.67
CA LEU A 133 -6.46 4.76 -20.54
C LEU A 133 -7.46 4.35 -21.62
N ALA A 134 -8.73 4.18 -21.26
CA ALA A 134 -9.81 3.88 -22.20
C ALA A 134 -10.01 5.04 -23.19
N ASN A 135 -10.04 6.29 -22.75
CA ASN A 135 -10.21 7.43 -23.64
C ASN A 135 -9.07 7.55 -24.68
N LYS A 136 -7.85 7.16 -24.32
CA LYS A 136 -6.69 7.18 -25.23
C LYS A 136 -6.66 5.99 -26.19
N SER A 137 -7.21 4.85 -25.79
CA SER A 137 -7.00 3.57 -26.49
C SER A 137 -8.25 3.04 -27.19
N CYS A 138 -9.43 3.31 -26.65
CA CYS A 138 -10.69 2.83 -27.20
C CYS A 138 -11.06 3.60 -28.46
N VAL A 139 -11.12 2.89 -29.59
CA VAL A 139 -11.55 3.44 -30.87
C VAL A 139 -12.98 2.98 -31.15
N ALA A 140 -13.85 3.92 -31.53
CA ALA A 140 -15.20 3.61 -31.95
C ALA A 140 -15.18 2.79 -33.26
N LYS A 141 -16.01 1.75 -33.32
CA LYS A 141 -16.24 0.99 -34.55
C LYS A 141 -16.97 1.86 -35.58
N PRO A 142 -17.04 1.44 -36.86
CA PRO A 142 -17.75 2.19 -37.90
C PRO A 142 -19.22 2.49 -37.60
N ASN A 143 -19.88 1.67 -36.79
CA ASN A 143 -21.24 1.88 -36.32
C ASN A 143 -21.35 2.80 -35.08
N GLY A 144 -20.25 3.44 -34.67
CA GLY A 144 -20.18 4.33 -33.52
C GLY A 144 -20.07 3.65 -32.16
N SER A 145 -20.11 2.31 -32.07
CA SER A 145 -20.03 1.58 -30.79
C SER A 145 -18.61 1.13 -30.44
N TYR A 146 -18.31 0.93 -29.16
CA TYR A 146 -17.04 0.34 -28.75
C TYR A 146 -17.09 -1.20 -28.64
N THR A 147 -15.93 -1.83 -28.40
CA THR A 147 -15.89 -3.24 -27.96
C THR A 147 -16.56 -3.40 -26.60
N SER A 148 -16.96 -4.64 -26.26
CA SER A 148 -17.56 -4.92 -24.95
C SER A 148 -16.64 -4.47 -23.82
N PHE A 149 -15.35 -4.79 -23.93
CA PHE A 149 -14.29 -4.33 -23.02
C PHE A 149 -14.26 -2.81 -22.85
N CYS A 150 -14.19 -2.06 -23.96
CA CYS A 150 -14.17 -0.61 -23.91
C CYS A 150 -15.44 0.00 -23.33
N ASN A 151 -16.62 -0.53 -23.66
CA ASN A 151 -17.88 -0.09 -23.07
C ASN A 151 -17.87 -0.31 -21.55
N SER A 152 -17.39 -1.48 -21.09
CA SER A 152 -17.33 -1.80 -19.67
C SER A 152 -16.45 -0.84 -18.88
N ILE A 153 -15.40 -0.25 -19.47
CA ILE A 153 -14.56 0.74 -18.79
C ILE A 153 -15.13 2.16 -18.95
N THR A 154 -15.49 2.56 -20.16
CA THR A 154 -15.98 3.92 -20.47
C THR A 154 -17.25 4.27 -19.69
N TYR A 155 -18.15 3.30 -19.53
CA TYR A 155 -19.41 3.47 -18.80
C TYR A 155 -19.38 2.88 -17.39
N SER A 156 -18.21 2.43 -16.91
CA SER A 156 -18.08 1.97 -15.54
C SER A 156 -18.40 3.08 -14.55
N ARG A 157 -18.94 2.69 -13.41
CA ARG A 157 -18.93 3.53 -12.21
C ARG A 157 -17.68 3.25 -11.37
N VAL A 158 -17.50 3.97 -10.27
CA VAL A 158 -16.30 3.87 -9.41
C VAL A 158 -16.34 2.65 -8.48
N GLU A 159 -17.52 2.09 -8.24
CA GLU A 159 -17.82 1.05 -7.27
C GLU A 159 -17.00 -0.24 -7.47
N PRO A 160 -16.83 -0.78 -8.70
CA PRO A 160 -15.95 -1.94 -8.92
C PRO A 160 -14.50 -1.66 -8.51
N PHE A 161 -14.01 -0.45 -8.78
CA PHE A 161 -12.65 -0.04 -8.44
C PHE A 161 -12.47 0.17 -6.94
N ASN A 162 -13.51 0.62 -6.22
CA ASN A 162 -13.52 0.63 -4.77
C ASN A 162 -13.37 -0.79 -4.21
N GLY A 163 -14.05 -1.78 -4.81
CA GLY A 163 -13.89 -3.19 -4.46
C GLY A 163 -12.47 -3.71 -4.69
N TYR A 164 -11.84 -3.34 -5.82
CA TYR A 164 -10.45 -3.70 -6.10
C TYR A 164 -9.49 -3.09 -5.06
N ALA A 165 -9.64 -1.79 -4.78
CA ALA A 165 -8.83 -1.10 -3.80
C ALA A 165 -8.99 -1.68 -2.39
N GLN A 166 -10.21 -2.04 -2.00
CA GLN A 166 -10.50 -2.67 -0.73
C GLN A 166 -9.79 -4.02 -0.60
N ALA A 167 -9.79 -4.85 -1.64
CA ALA A 167 -9.04 -6.12 -1.64
C ALA A 167 -7.53 -5.88 -1.44
N GLY A 168 -6.97 -4.88 -2.12
CA GLY A 168 -5.58 -4.46 -1.94
C GLY A 168 -5.26 -4.00 -0.51
N ILE A 169 -6.13 -3.18 0.09
CA ILE A 169 -5.99 -2.69 1.47
C ILE A 169 -6.06 -3.85 2.47
N THR A 170 -7.04 -4.75 2.31
CA THR A 170 -7.17 -5.94 3.16
C THR A 170 -5.89 -6.75 3.12
N LYS A 171 -5.36 -7.03 1.93
CA LYS A 171 -4.13 -7.81 1.79
C LYS A 171 -2.91 -7.10 2.39
N TYR A 172 -2.82 -5.79 2.23
CA TYR A 172 -1.80 -4.96 2.85
C TYR A 172 -1.86 -5.07 4.39
N ASN A 173 -3.03 -4.89 4.98
CA ASN A 173 -3.24 -4.90 6.42
C ASN A 173 -3.01 -6.29 7.06
N GLU A 174 -3.27 -7.38 6.32
CA GLU A 174 -2.91 -8.73 6.74
C GLU A 174 -1.40 -8.95 6.70
N THR A 175 -0.73 -8.47 5.64
CA THR A 175 0.69 -8.76 5.39
C THR A 175 1.63 -7.95 6.27
N LEU A 176 1.32 -6.68 6.51
CA LEU A 176 2.17 -5.76 7.28
C LEU A 176 2.54 -6.26 8.68
N PRO A 177 1.58 -6.64 9.57
CA PRO A 177 1.93 -7.08 10.92
C PRO A 177 2.73 -8.38 10.92
N LEU A 178 2.43 -9.31 9.99
CA LEU A 178 3.17 -10.57 9.84
C LEU A 178 4.62 -10.32 9.45
N GLN A 179 4.86 -9.53 8.40
CA GLN A 179 6.20 -9.23 7.93
C GLN A 179 6.98 -8.40 8.95
N LYS A 180 6.33 -7.42 9.60
CA LYS A 180 6.96 -6.62 10.65
C LYS A 180 7.48 -7.49 11.79
N ALA A 181 6.65 -8.40 12.32
CA ALA A 181 7.07 -9.27 13.41
C ALA A 181 8.21 -10.22 13.01
N LEU A 182 8.16 -10.79 11.80
CA LEU A 182 9.21 -11.68 11.29
C LEU A 182 10.54 -10.94 11.10
N LEU A 183 10.51 -9.76 10.49
CA LEU A 183 11.71 -8.99 10.19
C LEU A 183 12.30 -8.33 11.44
N GLU A 184 11.48 -7.82 12.35
CA GLU A 184 11.98 -7.26 13.62
C GLU A 184 12.74 -8.33 14.41
N LYS A 185 12.18 -9.54 14.51
CA LYS A 185 12.85 -10.66 15.16
C LYS A 185 14.17 -11.00 14.45
N ALA A 186 14.15 -11.19 13.13
CA ALA A 186 15.34 -11.57 12.36
C ALA A 186 16.46 -10.53 12.43
N LYS A 187 16.15 -9.23 12.42
CA LYS A 187 17.15 -8.16 12.46
C LYS A 187 17.71 -7.95 13.87
N VAL A 188 16.90 -8.11 14.92
CA VAL A 188 17.36 -8.03 16.32
C VAL A 188 18.23 -9.22 16.68
N ASP A 189 17.88 -10.43 16.23
CA ASP A 189 18.67 -11.65 16.45
C ASP A 189 20.03 -11.62 15.72
N ALA A 190 20.22 -10.70 14.76
CA ALA A 190 21.43 -10.53 13.98
C ALA A 190 22.42 -9.46 14.54
N LEU A 191 22.08 -8.81 15.66
CA LEU A 191 22.90 -7.80 16.36
C LEU A 191 23.70 -8.41 17.51
#